data_AF-A0A8J7MGU2-F1
#
_entry.id   AF-A0A8J7MGU2-F1
#
_cell.length_a   1.000
_cell.length_b   1.000
_cell.length_c   1.000
_cell.angle_alpha   90.00
_cell.angle_beta   90.00
_cell.angle_gamma   90.00
#
_symmetry.space_group_name_H-M   'P 1'
#
loop_
_entity.id
_entity.type
_entity.pdbx_description
1 polymer ?
#
loop_
_entity_poly.entity_id
_entity_poly.type
_entity_poly.pdbx_seq_one_letter_code
_entity_poly.pdbx_strand_id
1 'polypeptide(L)'
;TNPQPYEDLCTELDAYCDLLIPELTIEENGDHVLVISCDGRKEGIRWVEELCAAFPVIKGWKTCKYRQGIGFLPAIVDGIQFEENEILVGYSIVSETGEFDVKIYCKGYQKEDRRYGIAALIYLDHSIGEYNTMTQIRYVDVYPLIEGDYEDELLTLRAFSRLF
;
A
#
# COMPACT_ATOMS: atom_id res chain seq x y z
N THR A 1 24.06 -3.16 -6.52
CA THR A 1 24.18 -4.08 -5.38
C THR A 1 23.77 -3.31 -4.16
N ASN A 2 23.02 -3.95 -3.26
CA ASN A 2 22.63 -3.28 -2.03
C ASN A 2 23.88 -3.11 -1.15
N PRO A 3 23.91 -2.09 -0.27
CA PRO A 3 25.02 -1.93 0.66
C PRO A 3 25.03 -3.09 1.67
N GLN A 4 26.20 -3.60 2.04
CA GLN A 4 26.37 -4.75 2.94
C GLN A 4 25.49 -4.67 4.22
N PRO A 5 25.37 -3.52 4.92
CA PRO A 5 24.52 -3.43 6.10
C PRO A 5 23.02 -3.71 5.84
N TYR A 6 22.53 -3.45 4.64
CA TYR A 6 21.16 -3.80 4.27
C TYR A 6 20.99 -5.31 4.06
N GLU A 7 21.98 -5.96 3.42
CA GLU A 7 21.97 -7.41 3.23
C GLU A 7 22.07 -8.16 4.56
N ASP A 8 22.88 -7.65 5.49
CA ASP A 8 22.98 -8.17 6.85
C ASP A 8 21.64 -8.02 7.59
N LEU A 9 20.98 -6.87 7.49
CA LEU A 9 19.64 -6.64 8.06
C LEU A 9 18.61 -7.61 7.49
N CYS A 10 18.55 -7.78 6.17
CA CYS A 10 17.65 -8.75 5.53
C CYS A 10 17.88 -10.17 6.08
N THR A 11 19.14 -10.58 6.22
CA THR A 11 19.51 -11.90 6.73
C THR A 11 19.05 -12.12 8.16
N GLU A 12 19.25 -11.13 9.03
CA GLU A 12 18.81 -11.19 10.44
C GLU A 12 17.27 -11.18 10.57
N LEU A 13 16.59 -10.38 9.76
CA LEU A 13 15.12 -10.37 9.72
C LEU A 13 14.56 -11.69 9.23
N ASP A 14 15.10 -12.26 8.15
CA ASP A 14 14.69 -13.57 7.63
C ASP A 14 14.88 -14.68 8.68
N ALA A 15 15.98 -14.63 9.45
CA ALA A 15 16.25 -15.59 10.52
C ALA A 15 15.28 -15.46 11.70
N TYR A 16 14.82 -14.24 12.01
CA TYR A 16 13.82 -14.00 13.04
C TYR A 16 12.40 -14.36 12.55
N CYS A 17 12.01 -13.87 11.36
CA CYS A 17 10.77 -14.17 10.69
C CYS A 17 10.83 -13.77 9.21
N ASP A 18 10.68 -14.75 8.31
CA ASP A 18 10.64 -14.62 6.85
C ASP A 18 9.45 -13.80 6.29
N LEU A 19 8.61 -13.25 7.16
CA LEU A 19 7.50 -12.36 6.82
C LEU A 19 7.91 -10.89 6.84
N LEU A 20 9.03 -10.55 7.47
CA LEU A 20 9.43 -9.17 7.68
C LEU A 20 10.25 -8.64 6.51
N ILE A 21 9.79 -7.56 5.91
CA ILE A 21 10.47 -6.92 4.79
C ILE A 21 10.97 -5.54 5.21
N PRO A 22 12.28 -5.27 5.13
CA PRO A 22 12.83 -3.95 5.38
C PRO A 22 12.88 -3.10 4.10
N GLU A 23 12.41 -1.85 4.20
CA GLU A 23 12.62 -0.82 3.18
C GLU A 23 13.37 0.37 3.80
N LEU A 24 14.36 0.90 3.07
CA LEU A 24 15.14 2.07 3.49
C LEU A 24 14.84 3.25 2.58
N THR A 25 14.53 4.40 3.18
CA THR A 25 14.41 5.68 2.48
C THR A 25 15.05 6.80 3.30
N ILE A 26 15.13 8.00 2.72
CA ILE A 26 15.70 9.19 3.33
C ILE A 26 14.68 10.32 3.18
N GLU A 27 14.34 10.98 4.30
CA GLU A 27 13.47 12.16 4.29
C GLU A 27 14.25 13.40 3.79
N GLU A 28 13.54 14.45 3.37
CA GLU A 28 14.16 15.67 2.84
C GLU A 28 15.12 16.35 3.83
N ASN A 29 14.92 16.15 5.13
CA ASN A 29 15.77 16.66 6.19
C ASN A 29 17.06 15.84 6.39
N GLY A 30 17.24 14.74 5.66
CA GLY A 30 18.38 13.84 5.74
C GLY A 30 18.26 12.71 6.77
N ASP A 31 17.14 12.60 7.49
CA ASP A 31 16.90 11.48 8.39
C ASP A 31 16.64 10.20 7.60
N HIS A 32 17.22 9.08 8.08
CA HIS A 32 16.96 7.76 7.53
C HIS A 32 15.63 7.22 8.03
N VAL A 33 14.85 6.59 7.16
CA VAL A 33 13.63 5.90 7.53
C VAL A 33 13.78 4.42 7.22
N LEU A 34 13.61 3.59 8.25
CA LEU A 34 13.45 2.15 8.11
C LEU A 34 11.96 1.83 8.24
N VAL A 35 11.37 1.36 7.14
CA VAL A 35 10.03 0.79 7.15
C VAL A 35 10.17 -0.72 7.34
N ILE A 36 9.48 -1.27 8.34
CA ILE A 36 9.30 -2.71 8.49
C ILE A 36 7.86 -3.04 8.09
N SER A 37 7.71 -3.84 7.05
CA SER A 37 6.43 -4.28 6.50
C SER A 37 6.32 -5.80 6.51
N CYS A 38 5.18 -6.32 6.05
CA CYS A 38 5.00 -7.75 5.81
C CYS A 38 4.44 -8.08 4.42
N ASP A 39 4.64 -7.16 3.48
CA ASP A 39 4.25 -7.25 2.08
C ASP A 39 2.82 -7.77 1.86
N GLY A 40 1.87 -7.20 2.60
CA GLY A 40 0.45 -7.58 2.51
C GLY A 40 0.08 -8.93 3.16
N ARG A 41 1.03 -9.63 3.79
CA ARG A 41 0.78 -10.91 4.48
C ARG A 41 0.32 -10.68 5.92
N LYS A 42 -0.99 -10.79 6.16
CA LYS A 42 -1.62 -10.50 7.47
C LYS A 42 -1.00 -11.29 8.64
N GLU A 43 -0.44 -12.47 8.39
CA GLU A 43 0.25 -13.29 9.40
C GLU A 43 1.52 -12.60 9.96
N GLY A 44 2.09 -11.67 9.19
CA GLY A 44 3.27 -10.88 9.55
C GLY A 44 2.99 -9.74 10.53
N ILE A 45 1.73 -9.28 10.65
CA ILE A 45 1.35 -8.10 11.44
C ILE A 45 1.89 -8.18 12.87
N ARG A 46 1.72 -9.32 13.55
CA ARG A 46 2.18 -9.48 14.93
C ARG A 46 3.70 -9.27 15.07
N TRP A 47 4.46 -9.72 14.07
CA TRP A 47 5.92 -9.67 14.08
C TRP A 47 6.42 -8.26 13.78
N VAL A 48 5.75 -7.54 12.87
CA VAL A 48 6.03 -6.13 12.61
C VAL A 48 5.78 -5.31 13.88
N GLU A 49 4.64 -5.50 14.55
CA GLU A 49 4.32 -4.78 15.78
C GLU A 49 5.31 -5.10 16.92
N GLU A 50 5.66 -6.37 17.11
CA GLU A 50 6.63 -6.80 18.14
C GLU A 50 8.01 -6.18 17.91
N LEU A 51 8.54 -6.27 16.68
CA LEU A 51 9.85 -5.74 16.34
C LEU A 51 9.89 -4.21 16.45
N CYS A 52 8.89 -3.52 15.90
CA CYS A 52 8.84 -2.06 15.95
C CYS A 52 8.66 -1.54 17.39
N ALA A 53 7.95 -2.26 18.26
CA ALA A 53 7.82 -1.89 19.67
C ALA A 53 9.14 -2.03 20.45
N ALA A 54 10.01 -2.94 20.03
CA ALA A 54 11.33 -3.16 20.64
C ALA A 54 12.43 -2.25 20.05
N PHE A 55 12.12 -1.47 19.02
CA PHE A 55 13.15 -0.74 18.27
C PHE A 55 13.77 0.38 19.11
N PRO A 56 15.12 0.46 19.20
CA PRO A 56 15.78 1.52 19.95
C PRO A 56 15.65 2.88 19.25
N VAL A 57 15.62 3.96 20.04
CA VAL A 57 15.69 5.32 19.48
C VAL A 57 17.12 5.60 19.01
N ILE A 58 17.30 5.74 17.70
CA ILE A 58 18.58 6.07 17.07
C ILE A 58 18.48 7.49 16.48
N LYS A 59 19.41 8.38 16.85
CA LYS A 59 19.41 9.75 16.34
C LYS A 59 19.62 9.76 14.82
N GLY A 60 18.79 10.53 14.11
CA GLY A 60 18.82 10.60 12.64
C GLY A 60 18.16 9.40 11.95
N TRP A 61 17.43 8.58 12.71
CA TRP A 61 16.66 7.45 12.22
C TRP A 61 15.23 7.53 12.71
N LYS A 62 14.31 7.17 11.82
CA LYS A 62 12.90 6.98 12.09
C LYS A 62 12.54 5.54 11.74
N THR A 63 11.82 4.88 12.63
CA THR A 63 11.23 3.58 12.33
C THR A 63 9.74 3.71 12.10
N CYS A 64 9.30 3.14 10.99
CA CYS A 64 7.90 3.13 10.59
C CYS A 64 7.46 1.67 10.47
N LYS A 65 6.30 1.37 11.05
CA LYS A 65 5.61 0.11 10.76
C LYS A 65 4.75 0.30 9.51
N TYR A 66 4.91 -0.60 8.54
CA TYR A 66 4.18 -0.62 7.26
C TYR A 66 4.39 0.61 6.38
N ARG A 67 4.12 0.44 5.08
CA ARG A 67 4.06 1.59 4.16
C ARG A 67 2.86 2.49 4.52
N GLN A 68 3.12 3.78 4.67
CA GLN A 68 2.10 4.78 5.03
C GLN A 68 1.32 5.23 3.79
N GLY A 69 0.01 5.44 3.96
CA GLY A 69 -0.84 5.96 2.89
C GLY A 69 -0.49 7.40 2.55
N ILE A 70 -0.35 7.69 1.25
CA ILE A 70 -0.03 9.03 0.72
C ILE A 70 -1.19 9.64 -0.08
N GLY A 71 -2.33 8.94 -0.12
CA GLY A 71 -3.54 9.33 -0.84
C GLY A 71 -3.47 9.11 -2.34
N PHE A 72 -2.58 9.83 -3.02
CA PHE A 72 -2.32 9.57 -4.44
C PHE A 72 -0.96 10.12 -4.86
N LEU A 73 -0.18 9.25 -5.51
CA LEU A 73 1.09 9.56 -6.15
C LEU A 73 1.14 8.80 -7.48
N PRO A 74 1.31 9.48 -8.63
CA PRO A 74 1.54 8.80 -9.89
C PRO A 74 2.75 7.86 -9.79
N ALA A 75 2.57 6.62 -10.22
CA ALA A 75 3.62 5.61 -10.23
C ALA A 75 3.52 4.76 -11.50
N ILE A 76 4.66 4.38 -12.06
CA ILE A 76 4.70 3.44 -13.18
C ILE A 76 4.81 2.03 -12.60
N VAL A 77 3.77 1.23 -12.80
CA VAL A 77 3.71 -0.17 -12.37
C VAL A 77 3.67 -1.05 -13.63
N ASP A 78 4.75 -1.75 -13.92
CA ASP A 78 4.88 -2.63 -15.10
C ASP A 78 4.49 -1.95 -16.45
N GLY A 79 4.77 -0.64 -16.54
CA GLY A 79 4.46 0.19 -17.71
C GLY A 79 3.02 0.73 -17.75
N ILE A 80 2.21 0.46 -16.72
CA ILE A 80 0.90 1.08 -16.50
C ILE A 80 1.09 2.28 -15.56
N GLN A 81 0.53 3.42 -15.92
CA GLN A 81 0.47 4.61 -15.09
C GLN A 81 -0.93 5.18 -15.21
N PHE A 82 -1.51 5.59 -14.09
CA PHE A 82 -2.77 6.32 -14.04
C PHE A 82 -2.54 7.72 -13.50
N GLU A 83 -3.21 8.69 -14.08
CA GLU A 83 -3.46 9.99 -13.44
C GLU A 83 -4.62 9.88 -12.43
N GLU A 84 -4.74 10.86 -11.52
CA GLU A 84 -5.69 10.78 -10.39
C GLU A 84 -7.15 10.63 -10.84
N ASN A 85 -7.50 11.20 -11.99
CA ASN A 85 -8.83 11.11 -12.59
C ASN A 85 -9.02 9.90 -13.50
N GLU A 86 -8.01 9.04 -13.65
CA GLU A 86 -8.06 7.82 -14.48
C GLU A 86 -8.22 6.55 -13.64
N ILE A 87 -8.13 6.66 -12.32
CA ILE A 87 -8.34 5.57 -11.37
C ILE A 87 -9.25 6.05 -10.22
N LEU A 88 -10.48 5.56 -10.21
CA LEU A 88 -11.52 5.98 -9.28
C LEU A 88 -12.02 4.79 -8.46
N VAL A 89 -12.62 5.08 -7.31
CA VAL A 89 -13.02 4.08 -6.32
C VAL A 89 -14.49 4.22 -5.99
N GLY A 90 -15.23 3.12 -6.12
CA GLY A 90 -16.52 2.93 -5.47
C GLY A 90 -16.34 1.97 -4.30
N TYR A 91 -17.10 2.15 -3.21
CA TYR A 91 -17.01 1.26 -2.05
C TYR A 91 -18.35 1.04 -1.36
N SER A 92 -18.42 -0.03 -0.58
CA SER A 92 -19.47 -0.26 0.41
C SER A 92 -18.88 -0.75 1.71
N ILE A 93 -19.50 -0.39 2.84
CA ILE A 93 -19.09 -0.84 4.17
C ILE A 93 -19.93 -2.05 4.56
N VAL A 94 -19.26 -3.11 4.98
CA VAL A 94 -19.87 -4.35 5.47
C VAL A 94 -20.42 -4.10 6.87
N SER A 95 -21.72 -4.23 7.08
CA SER A 95 -22.38 -3.87 8.34
C SER A 95 -21.87 -4.63 9.56
N GLU A 96 -21.44 -5.87 9.38
CA GLU A 96 -21.04 -6.75 10.49
C GLU A 96 -19.60 -6.50 10.95
N THR A 97 -18.70 -6.16 10.03
CA THR A 97 -17.26 -6.04 10.31
C THR A 97 -16.76 -4.60 10.26
N GLY A 98 -17.47 -3.69 9.58
CA GLY A 98 -17.01 -2.34 9.28
C GLY A 98 -15.94 -2.28 8.18
N GLU A 99 -15.58 -3.42 7.58
CA GLU A 99 -14.61 -3.49 6.49
C GLU A 99 -15.22 -2.97 5.17
N PHE A 100 -14.34 -2.63 4.24
CA PHE A 100 -14.68 -2.10 2.93
C PHE A 100 -14.63 -3.19 1.85
N ASP A 101 -15.68 -3.26 1.04
CA ASP A 101 -15.61 -3.85 -0.29
C ASP A 101 -15.35 -2.72 -1.29
N VAL A 102 -14.30 -2.87 -2.08
CA VAL A 102 -13.78 -1.83 -2.97
C VAL A 102 -13.91 -2.26 -4.43
N LYS A 103 -14.39 -1.35 -5.28
CA LYS A 103 -14.38 -1.48 -6.73
C LYS A 103 -13.50 -0.37 -7.30
N ILE A 104 -12.43 -0.75 -7.98
CA ILE A 104 -11.51 0.19 -8.62
C ILE A 104 -11.87 0.27 -10.10
N TYR A 105 -12.06 1.49 -10.61
CA TYR A 105 -12.40 1.76 -12.00
C TYR A 105 -11.21 2.43 -12.67
N CYS A 106 -10.63 1.77 -13.68
CA CYS A 106 -9.44 2.24 -14.36
C CYS A 106 -9.73 2.60 -15.82
N LYS A 107 -9.29 3.79 -16.25
CA LYS A 107 -9.37 4.20 -17.66
C LYS A 107 -8.47 3.30 -18.51
N GLY A 108 -9.00 2.86 -19.65
CA GLY A 108 -8.28 1.98 -20.58
C GLY A 108 -8.01 0.58 -20.03
N TYR A 109 -8.70 0.16 -18.97
CA TYR A 109 -8.58 -1.19 -18.40
C TYR A 109 -8.77 -2.28 -19.47
N GLN A 110 -7.79 -3.19 -19.56
CA GLN A 110 -7.85 -4.37 -20.41
C GLN A 110 -7.90 -5.61 -19.53
N LYS A 111 -9.04 -6.30 -19.49
CA LYS A 111 -9.28 -7.43 -18.57
C LYS A 111 -8.29 -8.57 -18.76
N GLU A 112 -7.80 -8.77 -19.98
CA GLU A 112 -6.84 -9.80 -20.34
C GLU A 112 -5.40 -9.43 -19.92
N ASP A 113 -5.13 -8.15 -19.67
CA ASP A 113 -3.84 -7.67 -19.21
C ASP A 113 -3.80 -7.54 -17.68
N ARG A 114 -3.26 -8.58 -17.04
CA ARG A 114 -3.10 -8.66 -15.58
C ARG A 114 -2.40 -7.46 -14.95
N ARG A 115 -1.58 -6.72 -15.71
CA ARG A 115 -0.81 -5.57 -15.19
C ARG A 115 -1.72 -4.47 -14.68
N TYR A 116 -2.90 -4.29 -15.29
CA TYR A 116 -3.87 -3.31 -14.82
C TYR A 116 -4.40 -3.65 -13.42
N GLY A 117 -4.72 -4.91 -13.17
CA GLY A 117 -5.18 -5.36 -11.85
C GLY A 117 -4.09 -5.19 -10.79
N ILE A 118 -2.85 -5.55 -11.12
CA ILE A 118 -1.69 -5.36 -10.25
C ILE A 118 -1.46 -3.86 -9.95
N ALA A 119 -1.48 -3.01 -10.98
CA ALA A 119 -1.34 -1.57 -10.83
C ALA A 119 -2.44 -0.99 -9.94
N ALA A 120 -3.71 -1.35 -10.17
CA ALA A 120 -4.83 -0.89 -9.37
C ALA A 120 -4.67 -1.24 -7.88
N LEU A 121 -4.22 -2.46 -7.56
CA LEU A 121 -3.97 -2.89 -6.18
C LEU A 121 -2.80 -2.15 -5.54
N ILE A 122 -1.70 -1.92 -6.28
CA ILE A 122 -0.55 -1.14 -5.78
C ILE A 122 -0.94 0.32 -5.53
N TYR A 123 -1.73 0.92 -6.42
CA TYR A 123 -2.26 2.27 -6.23
C TYR A 123 -3.18 2.36 -5.00
N LEU A 124 -4.03 1.35 -4.77
CA LEU A 124 -4.83 1.27 -3.55
C LEU A 124 -3.93 1.17 -2.31
N ASP A 125 -2.93 0.28 -2.33
CA ASP A 125 -2.00 0.08 -1.22
C ASP A 125 -1.23 1.36 -0.87
N HIS A 126 -0.69 2.05 -1.87
CA HIS A 126 -0.04 3.34 -1.68
C HIS A 126 -1.01 4.42 -1.20
N SER A 127 -2.28 4.38 -1.61
CA SER A 127 -3.25 5.40 -1.25
C SER A 127 -3.61 5.36 0.24
N ILE A 128 -3.93 4.17 0.76
CA ILE A 128 -4.47 4.01 2.13
C ILE A 128 -3.44 3.44 3.12
N GLY A 129 -2.30 2.96 2.63
CA GLY A 129 -1.26 2.33 3.41
C GLY A 129 -1.51 0.83 3.61
N GLU A 130 -0.42 0.08 3.71
CA GLU A 130 -0.42 -1.38 3.70
C GLU A 130 -1.22 -1.99 4.86
N TYR A 131 -1.13 -1.42 6.06
CA TYR A 131 -1.89 -1.90 7.21
C TYR A 131 -3.41 -1.78 6.99
N ASN A 132 -3.88 -0.69 6.39
CA ASN A 132 -5.29 -0.49 6.11
C ASN A 132 -5.76 -1.41 4.99
N THR A 133 -4.95 -1.57 3.93
CA THR A 133 -5.20 -2.57 2.88
C THR A 133 -5.37 -3.97 3.46
N MET A 134 -4.51 -4.36 4.38
CA MET A 134 -4.58 -5.68 5.02
C MET A 134 -5.74 -5.81 6.00
N THR A 135 -6.09 -4.78 6.76
CA THR A 135 -6.99 -4.95 7.92
C THR A 135 -8.39 -4.42 7.72
N GLN A 136 -8.59 -3.49 6.78
CA GLN A 136 -9.85 -2.80 6.58
C GLN A 136 -10.49 -3.16 5.23
N ILE A 137 -9.71 -3.66 4.27
CA ILE A 137 -10.25 -4.06 2.96
C ILE A 137 -10.54 -5.57 2.97
N ARG A 138 -11.81 -5.90 2.72
CA ARG A 138 -12.28 -7.30 2.67
C ARG A 138 -12.18 -7.86 1.25
N TYR A 139 -12.57 -7.05 0.27
CA TYR A 139 -12.66 -7.47 -1.12
C TYR A 139 -12.30 -6.32 -2.05
N VAL A 140 -11.60 -6.64 -3.14
CA VAL A 140 -11.27 -5.70 -4.22
C VAL A 140 -11.60 -6.34 -5.56
N ASP A 141 -12.19 -5.56 -6.45
CA ASP A 141 -12.37 -5.93 -7.86
C ASP A 141 -12.10 -4.74 -8.77
N VAL A 142 -11.71 -5.01 -10.01
CA VAL A 142 -11.22 -3.99 -10.95
C VAL A 142 -12.05 -3.99 -12.22
N TYR A 143 -12.53 -2.81 -12.60
CA TYR A 143 -13.46 -2.58 -13.69
C TYR A 143 -12.93 -1.53 -14.67
N PRO A 144 -13.40 -1.53 -15.93
CA PRO A 144 -13.16 -0.41 -16.81
C PRO A 144 -13.89 0.84 -16.32
N LEU A 145 -13.20 1.97 -16.35
CA LEU A 145 -13.83 3.28 -16.19
C LEU A 145 -14.49 3.66 -17.51
N ILE A 146 -15.82 3.71 -17.52
CA ILE A 146 -16.65 4.13 -18.66
C ILE A 146 -17.18 5.53 -18.35
N GLU A 147 -16.90 6.49 -19.23
CA GLU A 147 -17.37 7.87 -19.08
C GLU A 147 -18.91 7.92 -19.07
N GLY A 148 -19.50 8.66 -18.13
CA GLY A 148 -20.93 8.97 -18.08
C GLY A 148 -21.81 8.17 -17.12
N ASP A 149 -21.34 7.04 -16.57
CA ASP A 149 -22.18 6.17 -15.70
C ASP A 149 -21.89 6.32 -14.19
N TYR A 150 -20.78 6.97 -13.81
CA TYR A 150 -20.24 6.87 -12.44
C TYR A 150 -19.66 8.16 -11.85
N GLU A 151 -19.65 9.28 -12.59
CA GLU A 151 -18.87 10.48 -12.20
C GLU A 151 -19.30 11.09 -10.86
N ASP A 152 -20.56 10.96 -10.45
CA ASP A 152 -21.08 11.58 -9.23
C ASP A 152 -20.96 10.69 -7.96
N GLU A 153 -20.63 9.40 -8.11
CA GLU A 153 -20.60 8.44 -6.97
C GLU A 153 -19.21 7.87 -6.66
N LEU A 154 -18.24 8.04 -7.55
CA LEU A 154 -16.88 7.53 -7.34
C LEU A 154 -15.98 8.57 -6.66
N LEU A 155 -15.08 8.08 -5.82
CA LEU A 155 -14.04 8.88 -5.18
C LEU A 155 -12.72 8.75 -5.93
N THR A 156 -11.90 9.80 -5.92
CA THR A 156 -10.47 9.61 -6.20
C THR A 156 -9.82 8.78 -5.09
N LEU A 157 -8.69 8.12 -5.37
CA LEU A 157 -7.92 7.41 -4.34
C LEU A 157 -7.56 8.31 -3.14
N ARG A 158 -7.23 9.58 -3.40
CA ARG A 158 -6.95 10.58 -2.36
C ARG A 158 -8.17 10.91 -1.50
N ALA A 159 -9.37 10.95 -2.08
CA ALA A 159 -10.59 11.18 -1.33
C ALA A 159 -10.96 9.95 -0.51
N PHE A 160 -10.85 8.76 -1.10
CA PHE A 160 -11.08 7.48 -0.42
C PHE A 160 -10.11 7.26 0.75
N SER A 161 -8.84 7.65 0.61
CA SER A 161 -7.84 7.49 1.66
C SER A 161 -8.11 8.30 2.94
N ARG A 162 -8.98 9.32 2.88
CA ARG A 162 -9.37 10.12 4.06
C ARG A 162 -10.40 9.43 4.95
N LEU A 163 -10.87 8.24 4.56
CA LEU A 163 -11.78 7.42 5.36
C LEU A 163 -11.05 6.54 6.39
N PHE A 164 -9.72 6.54 6.37
CA PHE A 164 -8.81 5.78 7.24
C PHE A 164 -7.96 6.74 8.09
#